data_AF-A0A2S5LWD0-F1
#
_entry.id   AF-A0A2S5LWD0-F1
#
_cell.length_a   1.000
_cell.length_b   1.000
_cell.length_c   1.000
_cell.angle_alpha   90.00
_cell.angle_beta   90.00
_cell.angle_gamma   90.00
#
_symmetry.space_group_name_H-M   'P 1'
#
loop_
_entity.id
_entity.type
_entity.pdbx_description
1 polymer ?
#
loop_
_entity_poly.entity_id
_entity_poly.type
_entity_poly.pdbx_seq_one_letter_code
_entity_poly.pdbx_strand_id
1 'polypeptide(L)'
;MDAVADQLQGSSGLYVAARGRTSFSLFPRPSIAVEGVAFADRNGALLIESSELRGDVDVLPLIAGRLKVASVKLVRPRAHIDLDKKPAGVAGAAARAAAAKPATLEAAAADNVRFGVVSIVDGDARITYRSRVYALERINANFEWRRIGEAAALTGAFDLNGERLEAILWVARPGALLRGEPSVVTGRLDGESLRVEAQGVGQLGANARFEGRAAASAPSAQQALQL
;
A
#
# COMPACT_ATOMS: atom_id res chain seq x y z
N MET A 1 -16.66 -10.75 -14.93
CA MET A 1 -15.33 -10.46 -14.33
C MET A 1 -15.18 -8.98 -14.02
N ASP A 2 -15.85 -8.14 -14.80
CA ASP A 2 -15.84 -6.67 -14.77
C ASP A 2 -16.00 -6.10 -13.35
N ALA A 3 -16.97 -6.57 -12.56
CA ALA A 3 -17.22 -6.01 -11.23
C ALA A 3 -16.03 -6.05 -10.24
N VAL A 4 -15.17 -7.09 -10.27
CA VAL A 4 -13.98 -7.17 -9.39
C VAL A 4 -12.87 -6.27 -9.90
N ALA A 5 -12.62 -6.31 -11.21
CA ALA A 5 -11.61 -5.46 -11.84
C ALA A 5 -11.98 -3.98 -11.66
N ASP A 6 -13.25 -3.62 -11.84
CA ASP A 6 -13.78 -2.28 -11.63
C ASP A 6 -13.65 -1.84 -10.17
N GLN A 7 -13.94 -2.72 -9.21
CA GLN A 7 -13.76 -2.42 -7.78
C GLN A 7 -12.28 -2.15 -7.46
N LEU A 8 -11.37 -3.02 -7.94
CA LEU A 8 -9.93 -2.90 -7.71
C LEU A 8 -9.33 -1.67 -8.40
N GLN A 9 -9.77 -1.37 -9.63
CA GLN A 9 -9.36 -0.16 -10.35
C GLN A 9 -9.89 1.10 -9.66
N GLY A 10 -11.14 1.09 -9.18
CA GLY A 10 -11.71 2.22 -8.46
C GLY A 10 -11.02 2.51 -7.12
N SER A 11 -10.54 1.48 -6.42
CA SER A 11 -9.82 1.63 -5.14
C SER A 11 -8.36 2.01 -5.35
N SER A 12 -7.64 1.29 -6.21
CA SER A 12 -6.19 1.48 -6.45
C SER A 12 -5.88 2.64 -7.40
N GLY A 13 -6.77 2.92 -8.35
CA GLY A 13 -6.51 3.82 -9.49
C GLY A 13 -5.69 3.17 -10.62
N LEU A 14 -5.36 1.88 -10.48
CA LEU A 14 -4.53 1.15 -11.44
C LEU A 14 -5.39 0.37 -12.42
N TYR A 15 -4.91 0.29 -13.66
CA TYR A 15 -5.49 -0.62 -14.65
C TYR A 15 -5.23 -2.05 -14.20
N VAL A 16 -6.29 -2.85 -14.18
CA VAL A 16 -6.23 -4.25 -13.74
C VAL A 16 -6.40 -5.15 -14.95
N ALA A 17 -5.46 -6.06 -15.15
CA ALA A 17 -5.56 -7.11 -16.15
C ALA A 17 -5.45 -8.48 -15.46
N ALA A 18 -6.45 -9.34 -15.67
CA ALA A 18 -6.42 -10.73 -15.23
C ALA A 18 -6.10 -11.61 -16.45
N ARG A 19 -5.06 -12.45 -16.35
CA ARG A 19 -4.58 -13.31 -17.45
C ARG A 19 -4.92 -14.78 -17.26
N GLY A 20 -5.17 -15.23 -16.03
CA GLY A 20 -5.39 -16.64 -15.68
C GLY A 20 -6.83 -16.97 -15.28
N ARG A 21 -7.00 -18.15 -14.68
CA ARG A 21 -8.31 -18.62 -14.23
C ARG A 21 -8.75 -17.87 -12.98
N THR A 22 -10.06 -17.70 -12.86
CA THR A 22 -10.70 -17.24 -11.64
C THR A 22 -11.43 -18.42 -11.01
N SER A 23 -11.19 -18.64 -9.72
CA SER A 23 -11.91 -19.62 -8.91
C SER A 23 -12.63 -18.93 -7.77
N PHE A 24 -13.75 -19.52 -7.36
CA PHE A 24 -14.55 -19.04 -6.25
C PHE A 24 -14.75 -20.19 -5.28
N SER A 25 -14.47 -19.97 -4.00
CA SER A 25 -14.75 -20.92 -2.93
C SER A 25 -15.73 -20.31 -1.94
N LEU A 26 -16.72 -21.08 -1.51
CA LEU A 26 -17.68 -20.68 -0.47
C LEU A 26 -17.24 -21.08 0.94
N PHE A 27 -16.35 -22.07 1.06
CA PHE A 27 -15.95 -22.66 2.33
C PHE A 27 -14.42 -22.56 2.55
N PRO A 28 -13.95 -22.35 3.79
CA PRO A 28 -14.72 -22.06 5.01
C PRO A 28 -15.29 -20.62 5.06
N ARG A 29 -14.82 -19.72 4.19
CA ARG A 29 -15.40 -18.39 3.96
C ARG A 29 -15.42 -18.09 2.45
N PRO A 30 -16.40 -17.31 1.96
CA PRO A 30 -16.43 -16.87 0.57
C PRO A 30 -15.16 -16.14 0.16
N SER A 31 -14.52 -16.62 -0.90
CA SER A 31 -13.26 -16.06 -1.41
C SER A 31 -13.17 -16.23 -2.92
N ILE A 32 -12.48 -15.28 -3.56
CA ILE A 32 -12.14 -15.32 -4.98
C ILE A 32 -10.63 -15.47 -5.09
N ALA A 33 -10.16 -16.33 -5.97
CA ALA A 33 -8.76 -16.39 -6.37
C ALA A 33 -8.64 -16.16 -7.88
N VAL A 34 -7.73 -15.29 -8.28
CA VAL A 34 -7.42 -14.97 -9.67
C VAL A 34 -5.96 -15.29 -9.92
N GLU A 35 -5.69 -16.20 -10.84
CA GLU A 35 -4.33 -16.52 -11.29
C GLU A 35 -3.85 -15.42 -12.25
N GLY A 36 -2.59 -14.98 -12.07
CA GLY A 36 -1.93 -14.03 -12.97
C GLY A 36 -2.66 -12.70 -13.10
N VAL A 37 -2.49 -11.80 -12.13
CA VAL A 37 -3.04 -10.43 -12.19
C VAL A 37 -1.91 -9.42 -12.39
N ALA A 38 -2.17 -8.39 -13.19
CA ALA A 38 -1.29 -7.25 -13.35
C ALA A 38 -2.04 -5.96 -13.00
N PHE A 39 -1.38 -5.10 -12.24
CA PHE A 39 -1.80 -3.73 -11.95
C PHE A 39 -0.78 -2.80 -12.59
N ALA A 40 -1.23 -1.85 -13.40
CA ALA A 40 -0.34 -0.88 -14.01
C ALA A 40 -0.94 0.51 -13.94
N ASP A 41 -0.11 1.51 -13.72
CA ASP A 41 -0.46 2.87 -14.06
C ASP A 41 -0.24 3.12 -15.57
N ARG A 42 -0.70 4.27 -16.08
CA ARG A 42 -0.67 4.56 -17.52
C ARG A 42 0.74 4.87 -18.03
N ASN A 43 1.60 5.42 -17.19
CA ASN A 43 2.92 5.92 -17.59
C ASN A 43 4.09 5.04 -17.12
N GLY A 44 3.80 3.85 -16.58
CA GLY A 44 4.78 2.88 -16.12
C GLY A 44 5.56 3.34 -14.88
N ALA A 45 5.02 4.25 -14.06
CA ALA A 45 5.62 4.56 -12.77
C ALA A 45 5.31 3.48 -11.72
N LEU A 46 4.25 2.69 -11.93
CA LEU A 46 3.90 1.56 -11.09
C LEU A 46 3.41 0.39 -11.94
N LEU A 47 4.10 -0.75 -11.84
CA LEU A 47 3.67 -2.04 -12.35
C LEU A 47 3.73 -3.06 -11.22
N ILE A 48 2.69 -3.85 -11.03
CA ILE A 48 2.65 -4.94 -10.06
C ILE A 48 2.08 -6.16 -10.77
N GLU A 49 2.87 -7.21 -10.90
CA GLU A 49 2.44 -8.49 -11.45
C GLU A 49 2.42 -9.55 -10.35
N SER A 50 1.27 -10.13 -10.06
CA SER A 50 1.10 -11.15 -9.03
C SER A 50 0.76 -12.49 -9.62
N SER A 51 1.42 -13.54 -9.13
CA SER A 51 1.14 -14.92 -9.54
C SER A 51 -0.30 -15.31 -9.20
N GLU A 52 -0.78 -14.86 -8.06
CA GLU A 52 -2.16 -15.06 -7.62
C GLU A 52 -2.64 -13.85 -6.82
N LEU A 53 -3.91 -13.50 -6.98
CA LEU A 53 -4.63 -12.60 -6.10
C LEU A 53 -5.74 -13.37 -5.42
N ARG A 54 -5.79 -13.33 -4.09
CA ARG A 54 -6.91 -13.85 -3.30
C ARG A 54 -7.65 -12.70 -2.65
N GLY A 55 -8.97 -12.65 -2.80
CA GLY A 55 -9.83 -11.68 -2.16
C GLY A 55 -10.85 -12.36 -1.26
N ASP A 56 -10.94 -11.95 0.01
CA ASP A 56 -12.03 -12.38 0.87
C ASP A 56 -13.28 -11.56 0.53
N VAL A 57 -14.42 -12.23 0.43
CA VAL A 57 -15.70 -11.61 0.05
C VAL A 57 -16.59 -11.48 1.30
N ASP A 58 -17.18 -10.30 1.50
CA ASP A 58 -18.16 -10.10 2.56
C ASP A 58 -19.42 -10.97 2.30
N VAL A 59 -19.82 -11.78 3.30
CA VAL A 59 -20.96 -12.71 3.18
C VAL A 59 -22.30 -11.97 3.06
N LEU A 60 -22.54 -10.95 3.90
CA LEU A 60 -23.84 -10.25 3.94
C LEU A 60 -24.19 -9.56 2.59
N PRO A 61 -23.27 -8.80 1.96
CA PRO A 61 -23.48 -8.28 0.61
C PRO A 61 -23.70 -9.39 -0.42
N LEU A 62 -22.98 -10.51 -0.32
CA LEU A 62 -23.10 -11.62 -1.27
C LEU A 62 -24.50 -12.24 -1.27
N ILE A 63 -25.12 -12.40 -0.09
CA ILE A 63 -26.52 -12.85 0.05
C ILE A 63 -27.48 -11.87 -0.65
N ALA A 64 -27.16 -10.57 -0.62
CA ALA A 64 -27.91 -9.53 -1.33
C ALA A 64 -27.51 -9.40 -2.82
N GLY A 65 -26.79 -10.39 -3.39
CA GLY A 65 -26.35 -10.39 -4.78
C GLY A 65 -25.24 -9.37 -5.10
N ARG A 66 -24.58 -8.80 -4.08
CA ARG A 66 -23.54 -7.79 -4.23
C ARG A 66 -22.18 -8.36 -3.89
N LEU A 67 -21.27 -8.34 -4.86
CA LEU A 67 -19.89 -8.71 -4.61
C LEU A 67 -19.15 -7.56 -3.94
N LYS A 68 -18.49 -7.85 -2.82
CA LYS A 68 -17.69 -6.86 -2.10
C LYS A 68 -16.45 -7.52 -1.52
N VAL A 69 -15.29 -7.13 -2.05
CA VAL A 69 -13.98 -7.58 -1.55
C VAL A 69 -13.63 -6.80 -0.28
N ALA A 70 -13.32 -7.51 0.80
CA ALA A 70 -13.00 -6.96 2.12
C ALA A 70 -11.49 -6.85 2.37
N SER A 71 -10.76 -7.87 1.91
CA SER A 71 -9.30 -7.96 1.99
C SER A 71 -8.76 -8.50 0.66
N VAL A 72 -7.52 -8.14 0.34
CA VAL A 72 -6.80 -8.66 -0.81
C VAL A 72 -5.45 -9.20 -0.36
N LYS A 73 -5.05 -10.32 -0.91
CA LYS A 73 -3.73 -10.94 -0.75
C LYS A 73 -3.10 -11.13 -2.11
N LEU A 74 -1.93 -10.53 -2.30
CA LEU A 74 -1.08 -10.74 -3.46
C LEU A 74 -0.03 -11.79 -3.10
N VAL A 75 -0.01 -12.89 -3.84
CA VAL A 75 0.95 -13.98 -3.65
C VAL A 75 2.02 -13.92 -4.72
N ARG A 76 3.28 -13.83 -4.28
CA ARG A 76 4.45 -13.61 -5.12
C ARG A 76 4.26 -12.46 -6.11
N PRO A 77 3.89 -11.25 -5.65
CA PRO A 77 3.88 -10.08 -6.50
C PRO A 77 5.30 -9.62 -6.82
N ARG A 78 5.48 -9.17 -8.05
CA ARG A 78 6.67 -8.47 -8.55
C ARG A 78 6.27 -7.04 -8.82
N ALA A 79 6.82 -6.11 -8.05
CA ALA A 79 6.52 -4.69 -8.21
C ALA A 79 7.71 -3.95 -8.85
N HIS A 80 7.42 -3.06 -9.79
CA HIS A 80 8.34 -2.06 -10.29
C HIS A 80 7.75 -0.69 -9.97
N ILE A 81 8.47 0.07 -9.17
CA ILE A 81 8.05 1.37 -8.66
C ILE A 81 9.10 2.38 -9.08
N ASP A 82 8.72 3.39 -9.85
CA ASP A 82 9.58 4.48 -10.26
C ASP A 82 9.15 5.76 -9.54
N LEU A 83 9.87 6.09 -8.47
CA LEU A 83 9.59 7.26 -7.62
C LEU A 83 10.03 8.57 -8.28
N ASP A 84 10.81 8.52 -9.36
CA ASP A 84 11.19 9.69 -10.13
C ASP A 84 10.08 10.11 -11.11
N LYS A 85 9.12 9.21 -11.37
CA LYS A 85 7.92 9.48 -12.16
C LYS A 85 6.72 9.73 -11.26
N LYS A 86 5.83 10.64 -11.69
CA LYS A 86 4.53 10.82 -11.04
C LYS A 86 3.56 9.77 -11.59
N PRO A 87 2.86 8.98 -10.77
CA PRO A 87 1.86 8.05 -11.27
C PRO A 87 0.79 8.78 -12.12
N ALA A 88 0.44 8.21 -13.27
CA ALA A 88 -0.62 8.75 -14.13
C ALA A 88 -1.72 7.70 -14.33
N GLY A 89 -3.00 8.10 -14.28
CA GLY A 89 -4.11 7.16 -14.43
C GLY A 89 -5.42 7.70 -13.88
N VAL A 90 -6.42 6.81 -13.74
CA VAL A 90 -7.65 7.14 -13.02
C VAL A 90 -7.30 7.32 -11.55
N ALA A 91 -7.76 8.40 -10.94
CA ALA A 91 -7.47 8.64 -9.53
C ALA A 91 -8.14 7.57 -8.66
N GLY A 92 -7.32 6.71 -8.04
CA GLY A 92 -7.76 5.77 -7.02
C GLY A 92 -8.36 6.48 -5.80
N ALA A 93 -8.95 5.73 -4.87
CA ALA A 93 -9.58 6.31 -3.69
C ALA A 93 -8.62 7.21 -2.87
N ALA A 94 -7.38 6.76 -2.68
CA ALA A 94 -6.35 7.54 -1.98
C ALA A 94 -5.94 8.80 -2.76
N ALA A 95 -5.77 8.72 -4.09
CA ALA A 95 -5.42 9.87 -4.93
C ALA A 95 -6.55 10.91 -4.98
N ARG A 96 -7.81 10.47 -5.05
CA ARG A 96 -8.98 11.37 -4.96
C ARG A 96 -9.05 12.06 -3.60
N ALA A 97 -8.80 11.31 -2.53
CA ALA A 97 -8.77 11.89 -1.20
C ALA A 97 -7.62 12.89 -0.99
N ALA A 98 -6.47 12.67 -1.63
CA ALA A 98 -5.35 13.61 -1.66
C ALA A 98 -5.69 14.89 -2.43
N ALA A 99 -6.52 14.79 -3.47
CA ALA A 99 -6.93 15.93 -4.30
C ALA A 99 -8.10 16.75 -3.69
N ALA A 100 -8.85 16.17 -2.75
CA ALA A 100 -9.97 16.84 -2.11
C ALA A 100 -9.51 18.05 -1.30
N LYS A 101 -10.22 19.18 -1.42
CA LYS A 101 -9.89 20.40 -0.68
C LYS A 101 -10.04 20.18 0.83
N PRO A 102 -9.02 20.47 1.65
CA PRO A 102 -9.10 20.39 3.11
C PRO A 102 -10.31 21.11 3.71
N ALA A 103 -10.83 20.59 4.83
CA ALA A 103 -11.95 21.17 5.58
C ALA A 103 -13.24 21.42 4.76
N THR A 104 -13.50 20.61 3.74
CA THR A 104 -14.74 20.66 2.94
C THR A 104 -15.61 19.42 3.10
N LEU A 105 -16.87 19.50 2.65
CA LEU A 105 -17.76 18.34 2.55
C LEU A 105 -17.19 17.27 1.60
N GLU A 106 -16.43 17.67 0.58
CA GLU A 106 -15.75 16.77 -0.34
C GLU A 106 -14.67 15.94 0.38
N ALA A 107 -13.87 16.58 1.24
CA ALA A 107 -12.91 15.87 2.07
C ALA A 107 -13.59 14.88 3.03
N ALA A 108 -14.70 15.30 3.67
CA ALA A 108 -15.47 14.41 4.54
C ALA A 108 -16.06 13.21 3.77
N ALA A 109 -16.51 13.42 2.53
CA ALA A 109 -16.99 12.34 1.67
C ALA A 109 -15.85 11.39 1.25
N ALA A 110 -14.68 11.94 0.89
CA ALA A 110 -13.49 11.16 0.53
C ALA A 110 -12.98 10.33 1.71
N ASP A 111 -13.00 10.87 2.93
CA ASP A 111 -12.56 10.19 4.15
C ASP A 111 -13.46 8.99 4.51
N ASN A 112 -14.73 9.00 4.08
CA ASN A 112 -15.66 7.88 4.28
C ASN A 112 -15.49 6.74 3.27
N VAL A 113 -14.67 6.93 2.23
CA VAL A 113 -14.42 5.88 1.23
C VAL A 113 -13.68 4.72 1.88
N ARG A 114 -14.21 3.50 1.68
CA ARG A 114 -13.56 2.26 2.11
C ARG A 114 -12.40 1.95 1.18
N PHE A 115 -11.26 1.58 1.75
CA PHE A 115 -10.08 1.17 1.00
C PHE A 115 -9.82 -0.33 1.20
N GLY A 116 -9.60 -0.77 2.44
CA GLY A 116 -9.59 -2.19 2.81
C GLY A 116 -8.27 -2.65 3.43
N VAL A 117 -8.03 -3.96 3.38
CA VAL A 117 -6.79 -4.58 3.85
C VAL A 117 -6.06 -5.22 2.66
N VAL A 118 -4.76 -4.96 2.54
CA VAL A 118 -3.91 -5.55 1.50
C VAL A 118 -2.76 -6.29 2.16
N SER A 119 -2.54 -7.53 1.77
CA SER A 119 -1.41 -8.34 2.21
C SER A 119 -0.55 -8.78 1.03
N ILE A 120 0.75 -8.84 1.26
CA ILE A 120 1.75 -9.33 0.32
C ILE A 120 2.40 -10.55 0.96
N VAL A 121 2.48 -11.63 0.21
CA VAL A 121 3.15 -12.86 0.62
C VAL A 121 4.22 -13.19 -0.41
N ASP A 122 5.46 -13.32 0.05
CA ASP A 122 6.62 -13.73 -0.75
C ASP A 122 6.85 -12.86 -2.00
N GLY A 123 6.73 -11.54 -1.86
CA GLY A 123 6.89 -10.59 -2.97
C GLY A 123 8.32 -10.13 -3.23
N ASP A 124 8.53 -9.55 -4.40
CA ASP A 124 9.71 -8.77 -4.77
C ASP A 124 9.32 -7.38 -5.26
N ALA A 125 10.17 -6.40 -5.01
CA ALA A 125 9.98 -5.04 -5.52
C ALA A 125 11.31 -4.45 -5.99
N ARG A 126 11.28 -3.77 -7.14
CA ARG A 126 12.36 -2.90 -7.61
C ARG A 126 11.88 -1.46 -7.54
N ILE A 127 12.58 -0.66 -6.74
CA ILE A 127 12.27 0.76 -6.53
C ILE A 127 13.37 1.57 -7.22
N THR A 128 12.99 2.35 -8.22
CA THR A 128 13.86 3.35 -8.83
C THR A 128 13.66 4.68 -8.11
N TYR A 129 14.74 5.24 -7.58
CA TYR A 129 14.75 6.55 -6.96
C TYR A 129 16.07 7.26 -7.25
N ARG A 130 16.00 8.50 -7.74
CA ARG A 130 17.16 9.27 -8.19
C ARG A 130 18.08 8.46 -9.11
N SER A 131 17.48 7.74 -10.05
CA SER A 131 18.17 6.81 -10.99
C SER A 131 18.92 5.64 -10.34
N ARG A 132 18.77 5.40 -9.02
CA ARG A 132 19.26 4.20 -8.34
C ARG A 132 18.15 3.18 -8.21
N VAL A 133 18.50 1.91 -8.37
CA VAL A 133 17.56 0.79 -8.22
C VAL A 133 17.82 0.10 -6.90
N TYR A 134 16.79 0.02 -6.08
CA TYR A 134 16.77 -0.72 -4.81
C TYR A 134 15.93 -1.99 -5.01
N ALA A 135 16.51 -3.14 -4.72
CA ALA A 135 15.82 -4.42 -4.79
C ALA A 135 15.40 -4.87 -3.38
N LEU A 136 14.10 -4.99 -3.17
CA LEU A 136 13.51 -5.56 -1.96
C LEU A 136 13.06 -6.98 -2.28
N GLU A 137 13.52 -7.94 -1.48
CA GLU A 137 13.25 -9.37 -1.69
C GLU A 137 12.47 -9.96 -0.50
N ARG A 138 11.87 -11.14 -0.72
CA ARG A 138 11.09 -11.92 0.27
C ARG A 138 10.15 -11.04 1.12
N ILE A 139 9.44 -10.13 0.44
CA ILE A 139 8.54 -9.17 1.05
C ILE A 139 7.33 -9.92 1.60
N ASN A 140 7.10 -9.79 2.89
CA ASN A 140 5.86 -10.19 3.54
C ASN A 140 5.32 -8.96 4.28
N ALA A 141 4.15 -8.47 3.88
CA ALA A 141 3.62 -7.23 4.41
C ALA A 141 2.10 -7.28 4.57
N ASN A 142 1.59 -6.49 5.51
CA ASN A 142 0.18 -6.30 5.75
C ASN A 142 -0.08 -4.81 5.93
N PHE A 143 -0.94 -4.27 5.06
CA PHE A 143 -1.37 -2.89 5.05
C PHE A 143 -2.87 -2.83 5.38
N GLU A 144 -3.18 -2.28 6.53
CA GLU A 144 -4.54 -2.10 7.01
C GLU A 144 -4.94 -0.64 6.91
N TRP A 145 -5.83 -0.33 5.99
CA TRP A 145 -6.42 1.00 5.88
C TRP A 145 -7.89 0.88 5.51
N ARG A 146 -8.73 0.64 6.52
CA ARG A 146 -10.14 0.25 6.29
C ARG A 146 -10.94 1.35 5.60
N ARG A 147 -10.74 2.61 6.01
CA ARG A 147 -11.31 3.82 5.39
C ARG A 147 -10.26 4.91 5.32
N ILE A 148 -10.38 5.78 4.33
CA ILE A 148 -9.39 6.85 4.08
C ILE A 148 -9.17 7.77 5.29
N GLY A 149 -10.25 8.11 6.00
CA GLY A 149 -10.21 8.95 7.20
C GLY A 149 -9.82 8.23 8.49
N GLU A 150 -9.72 6.90 8.47
CA GLU A 150 -9.31 6.09 9.63
C GLU A 150 -7.79 5.88 9.62
N ALA A 151 -7.26 5.52 10.79
CA ALA A 151 -5.84 5.22 10.92
C ALA A 151 -5.42 4.08 9.99
N ALA A 152 -4.23 4.21 9.42
CA ALA A 152 -3.59 3.15 8.65
C ALA A 152 -2.42 2.55 9.42
N ALA A 153 -2.24 1.25 9.27
CA ALA A 153 -1.07 0.52 9.76
C ALA A 153 -0.43 -0.27 8.61
N LEU A 154 0.89 -0.23 8.53
CA LEU A 154 1.71 -1.09 7.71
C LEU A 154 2.62 -1.87 8.64
N THR A 155 2.64 -3.19 8.49
CA THR A 155 3.65 -4.07 9.07
C THR A 155 4.26 -4.86 7.95
N GLY A 156 5.57 -5.11 7.99
CA GLY A 156 6.18 -5.95 6.99
C GLY A 156 7.61 -6.27 7.30
N ALA A 157 8.12 -7.23 6.55
CA ALA A 157 9.50 -7.62 6.60
C ALA A 157 9.97 -8.02 5.19
N PHE A 158 11.16 -7.58 4.84
CA PHE A 158 11.75 -7.72 3.51
C PHE A 158 13.26 -7.81 3.64
N ASP A 159 13.96 -8.25 2.60
CA ASP A 159 15.40 -8.14 2.55
C ASP A 159 15.83 -7.00 1.66
N LEU A 160 16.87 -6.31 2.09
CA LEU A 160 17.54 -5.27 1.34
C LEU A 160 19.03 -5.52 1.42
N ASN A 161 19.69 -5.62 0.27
CA ASN A 161 21.13 -5.90 0.16
C ASN A 161 21.60 -7.13 0.99
N GLY A 162 20.74 -8.15 1.10
CA GLY A 162 21.01 -9.38 1.85
C GLY A 162 20.67 -9.35 3.34
N GLU A 163 20.27 -8.18 3.88
CA GLU A 163 19.87 -8.03 5.27
C GLU A 163 18.34 -8.06 5.43
N ARG A 164 17.86 -8.80 6.43
CA ARG A 164 16.44 -8.84 6.79
C ARG A 164 16.05 -7.61 7.60
N LEU A 165 15.12 -6.81 7.07
CA LEU A 165 14.56 -5.64 7.74
C LEU A 165 13.09 -5.88 8.11
N GLU A 166 12.68 -5.37 9.28
CA GLU A 166 11.30 -5.35 9.74
C GLU A 166 10.80 -3.92 9.89
N ALA A 167 9.67 -3.58 9.27
CA ALA A 167 9.09 -2.26 9.27
C ALA A 167 7.70 -2.26 9.90
N ILE A 168 7.44 -1.25 10.74
CA ILE A 168 6.12 -0.89 11.23
C ILE A 168 5.90 0.60 10.97
N LEU A 169 4.76 0.96 10.41
CA LEU A 169 4.33 2.34 10.22
C LEU A 169 2.86 2.46 10.63
N TRP A 170 2.54 3.47 11.42
CA TRP A 170 1.18 3.82 11.80
C TRP A 170 0.94 5.30 11.54
N VAL A 171 -0.21 5.63 10.96
CA VAL A 171 -0.61 6.99 10.62
C VAL A 171 -2.03 7.21 11.10
N ALA A 172 -2.25 8.20 11.97
CA ALA A 172 -3.55 8.45 12.60
C ALA A 172 -4.64 8.86 11.61
N ARG A 173 -4.30 9.73 10.66
CA ARG A 173 -5.20 10.27 9.63
C ARG A 173 -4.44 10.33 8.29
N PRO A 174 -4.38 9.24 7.53
CA PRO A 174 -3.60 9.20 6.30
C PRO A 174 -4.23 10.04 5.20
N GLY A 175 -5.57 10.13 5.11
CA GLY A 175 -6.26 11.04 4.18
C GLY A 175 -5.86 12.51 4.39
N ALA A 176 -5.80 12.96 5.65
CA ALA A 176 -5.31 14.29 6.02
C ALA A 176 -3.84 14.47 5.62
N LEU A 177 -2.99 13.49 5.93
CA LEU A 177 -1.57 13.52 5.58
C LEU A 177 -1.34 13.64 4.06
N LEU A 178 -2.11 12.91 3.25
CA LEU A 178 -2.07 12.95 1.78
C LEU A 178 -2.50 14.30 1.21
N ARG A 179 -3.43 15.00 1.87
CA ARG A 179 -3.83 16.37 1.53
C ARG A 179 -2.82 17.43 1.99
N GLY A 180 -1.72 17.02 2.61
CA GLY A 180 -0.76 17.92 3.22
C GLY A 180 -1.30 18.60 4.48
N GLU A 181 -2.19 17.95 5.23
CA GLU A 181 -2.57 18.36 6.58
C GLU A 181 -1.72 17.60 7.62
N PRO A 182 -1.52 18.15 8.84
CA PRO A 182 -0.78 17.46 9.90
C PRO A 182 -1.46 16.16 10.36
N SER A 183 -0.67 15.11 10.58
CA SER A 183 -1.14 13.81 11.07
C SER A 183 -0.11 13.18 12.00
N VAL A 184 -0.56 12.51 13.05
CA VAL A 184 0.36 11.76 13.92
C VAL A 184 0.88 10.55 13.14
N VAL A 185 2.20 10.38 13.15
CA VAL A 185 2.92 9.30 12.49
C VAL A 185 3.84 8.63 13.51
N THR A 186 3.84 7.31 13.52
CA THR A 186 4.81 6.50 14.26
C THR A 186 5.41 5.47 13.32
N GLY A 187 6.72 5.36 13.30
CA GLY A 187 7.45 4.43 12.44
C GLY A 187 8.57 3.75 13.19
N ARG A 188 8.83 2.49 12.85
CA ARG A 188 9.98 1.72 13.30
C ARG A 188 10.50 0.90 12.12
N LEU A 189 11.82 0.88 11.97
CA LEU A 189 12.55 0.01 11.07
C LEU A 189 13.64 -0.68 11.89
N ASP A 190 13.61 -2.00 11.94
CA ASP A 190 14.61 -2.81 12.63
C ASP A 190 15.41 -3.64 11.63
N GLY A 191 16.73 -3.57 11.79
CA GLY A 191 17.72 -4.36 11.08
C GLY A 191 18.93 -4.61 11.99
N GLU A 192 19.85 -5.44 11.52
CA GLU A 192 21.13 -5.69 12.19
C GLU A 192 22.08 -4.49 12.02
N SER A 193 22.10 -3.87 10.83
CA SER A 193 22.98 -2.74 10.52
C SER A 193 22.41 -1.39 10.95
N LEU A 194 21.09 -1.29 11.05
CA LEU A 194 20.39 -0.05 11.39
C LEU A 194 19.05 -0.33 12.08
N ARG A 195 18.81 0.38 13.19
CA ARG A 195 17.49 0.57 13.79
C ARG A 195 17.10 2.03 13.74
N VAL A 196 15.89 2.32 13.31
CA VAL A 196 15.30 3.66 13.28
C VAL A 196 13.92 3.61 13.93
N GLU A 197 13.63 4.58 14.77
CA GLU A 197 12.30 4.83 15.30
C GLU A 197 11.96 6.31 15.21
N ALA A 198 10.70 6.62 14.91
CA ALA A 198 10.21 7.98 14.83
C ALA A 198 8.78 8.06 15.34
N GLN A 199 8.48 9.10 16.11
CA GLN A 199 7.14 9.40 16.59
C GLN A 199 6.94 10.92 16.59
N GLY A 200 5.88 11.38 15.93
CA GLY A 200 5.62 12.80 15.84
C GLY A 200 4.40 13.15 14.99
N VAL A 201 4.34 14.40 14.57
CA VAL A 201 3.35 14.93 13.63
C VAL A 201 4.04 15.19 12.30
N GLY A 202 3.61 14.49 11.27
CA GLY A 202 4.07 14.67 9.90
C GLY A 202 3.08 15.46 9.06
N GLN A 203 3.59 16.18 8.06
CA GLN A 203 2.82 16.81 6.99
C GLN A 203 3.58 16.61 5.68
N LEU A 204 2.87 16.24 4.61
CA LEU A 204 3.43 16.06 3.26
C LEU A 204 3.13 17.28 2.36
N GLY A 205 3.63 17.23 1.12
CA GLY A 205 3.41 18.27 0.10
C GLY A 205 4.57 19.26 -0.01
N ALA A 206 4.31 20.44 -0.57
CA ALA A 206 5.35 21.45 -0.82
C ALA A 206 6.03 21.95 0.46
N ASN A 207 5.30 21.95 1.58
CA ASN A 207 5.79 22.35 2.91
C ASN A 207 5.96 21.12 3.81
N ALA A 208 6.57 20.06 3.29
CA ALA A 208 6.79 18.84 4.05
C ALA A 208 7.53 19.16 5.36
N ARG A 209 6.95 18.74 6.48
CA ARG A 209 7.50 18.97 7.82
C ARG A 209 7.22 17.79 8.73
N PHE A 210 8.12 17.59 9.69
CA PHE A 210 7.98 16.61 10.75
C PHE A 210 8.38 17.26 12.07
N GLU A 211 7.53 17.13 13.07
CA GLU A 211 7.78 17.60 14.44
C GLU A 211 7.62 16.43 15.40
N GLY A 212 8.68 16.06 16.11
CA GLY A 212 8.63 14.92 17.02
C GLY A 212 10.01 14.42 17.43
N ARG A 213 10.05 13.16 17.88
CA ARG A 213 11.28 12.46 18.23
C ARG A 213 11.61 11.47 17.13
N ALA A 214 12.88 11.43 16.77
CA ALA A 214 13.45 10.38 15.94
C ALA A 214 14.75 9.92 16.58
N ALA A 215 14.96 8.61 16.63
CA ALA A 215 16.19 8.01 17.09
C ALA A 215 16.65 7.00 16.03
N ALA A 216 17.96 6.94 15.84
CA ALA A 216 18.60 5.97 14.98
C ALA A 216 19.82 5.40 15.70
N SER A 217 20.04 4.10 15.58
CA SER A 217 21.18 3.40 16.14
C SER A 217 21.74 2.44 15.10
N ALA A 218 23.07 2.43 14.96
CA ALA A 218 23.78 1.54 14.06
C ALA A 218 25.06 1.06 14.75
N PRO A 219 25.44 -0.22 14.62
CA PRO A 219 26.76 -0.69 15.08
C PRO A 219 27.91 -0.01 14.33
N SER A 220 27.68 0.35 13.06
CA SER A 220 28.64 1.04 12.21
C SER A 220 27.93 2.00 11.26
N ALA A 221 28.38 3.26 11.23
CA ALA A 221 27.87 4.28 10.31
C ALA A 221 28.10 3.89 8.84
N GLN A 222 29.21 3.22 8.53
CA GLN A 222 29.50 2.77 7.18
C GLN A 222 28.53 1.67 6.73
N GLN A 223 28.24 0.70 7.60
CA GLN A 223 27.29 -0.38 7.29
C GLN A 223 25.87 0.18 7.12
N ALA A 224 25.45 1.11 7.98
CA ALA A 224 24.14 1.77 7.86
C ALA A 224 23.96 2.54 6.53
N LEU A 225 25.05 3.07 5.95
CA LEU A 225 25.02 3.78 4.67
C LEU A 225 25.07 2.86 3.44
N GLN A 226 25.30 1.56 3.63
CA GLN A 226 25.34 0.55 2.57
C GLN A 226 23.99 -0.14 2.33
N LEU A 227 22.99 0.15 3.17
CA LEU A 227 21.59 -0.23 2.93
C LEU A 227 20.99 0.52 1.71
#